data_AF-A0A562PNF6-F1
#
_entry.id   AF-A0A562PNF6-F1
#
_cell.length_a   1.000
_cell.length_b   1.000
_cell.length_c   1.000
_cell.angle_alpha   90.00
_cell.angle_beta   90.00
_cell.angle_gamma   90.00
#
_symmetry.space_group_name_H-M   'P 1'
#
loop_
_entity.id
_entity.type
_entity.pdbx_description
1 polymer ?
#
loop_
_entity_poly.entity_id
_entity_poly.type
_entity_poly.pdbx_seq_one_letter_code
_entity_poly.pdbx_strand_id
1 'polypeptide(L)'
;MMSATSYEGQPHTVVTSANFQFDTFAPAYLQLGLLDAEIYRGWGGAGDGQFELTISNHGTELFARSFDSLDAAQAFFSGYAVKLGEFGAGSQDLLVTAGFTLHGGAGFAFRYAVGVSPVPEPQTWMLMLLGGTLLMLRRRPRG
;
A
#
# COMPACT_ATOMS: atom_id res chain seq x y z
N MET A 1 -12.83 -47.23 18.69
CA MET A 1 -11.76 -46.50 18.00
C MET A 1 -12.44 -45.57 17.01
N MET A 2 -12.59 -44.29 17.36
CA MET A 2 -13.34 -43.31 16.57
C MET A 2 -12.33 -42.62 15.65
N SER A 3 -12.46 -42.81 14.33
CA SER A 3 -11.63 -42.15 13.33
C SER A 3 -11.97 -40.66 13.33
N ALA A 4 -11.03 -39.81 13.72
CA ALA A 4 -11.17 -38.37 13.53
C ALA A 4 -10.87 -38.07 12.06
N THR A 5 -11.91 -37.84 11.27
CA THR A 5 -11.75 -37.27 9.93
C THR A 5 -11.21 -35.85 10.12
N SER A 6 -9.93 -35.65 9.85
CA SER A 6 -9.36 -34.30 9.74
C SER A 6 -10.04 -33.62 8.55
N TYR A 7 -10.94 -32.68 8.82
CA TYR A 7 -11.44 -31.76 7.79
C TYR A 7 -10.30 -30.79 7.46
N GLU A 8 -9.40 -31.19 6.55
CA GLU A 8 -8.63 -30.20 5.80
C GLU A 8 -9.64 -29.42 4.97
N GLY A 9 -9.98 -28.21 5.41
CA GLY A 9 -10.88 -27.35 4.67
C GLY A 9 -10.25 -27.01 3.32
N GLN A 10 -10.98 -27.29 2.24
CA GLN A 10 -10.59 -26.99 0.86
C GLN A 10 -10.14 -25.52 0.73
N PRO A 11 -9.14 -25.23 -0.13
CA PRO A 11 -8.74 -23.85 -0.37
C PRO A 11 -9.93 -23.04 -0.89
N HIS A 12 -10.06 -21.82 -0.38
CA HIS A 12 -11.07 -20.87 -0.83
C HIS A 12 -10.40 -19.56 -1.21
N THR A 13 -10.91 -18.95 -2.28
CA THR A 13 -10.40 -17.67 -2.78
C THR A 13 -11.38 -16.55 -2.45
N VAL A 14 -10.86 -15.48 -1.86
CA VAL A 14 -11.60 -14.25 -1.56
C VAL A 14 -10.93 -13.11 -2.31
N VAL A 15 -11.71 -12.31 -3.02
CA VAL A 15 -11.24 -11.08 -3.67
C VAL A 15 -11.99 -9.91 -3.06
N THR A 16 -11.24 -8.88 -2.68
CA THR A 16 -11.78 -7.61 -2.21
C THR A 16 -11.22 -6.48 -3.07
N SER A 17 -12.06 -5.49 -3.33
CA SER A 17 -11.66 -4.31 -4.10
C SER A 17 -12.20 -3.05 -3.44
N ALA A 18 -11.43 -1.98 -3.53
CA ALA A 18 -11.82 -0.66 -3.09
C ALA A 18 -11.45 0.36 -4.15
N ASN A 19 -12.39 1.27 -4.41
CA ASN A 19 -12.26 2.31 -5.42
C ASN A 19 -12.19 3.68 -4.76
N PHE A 20 -11.23 4.49 -5.18
CA PHE A 20 -10.99 5.85 -4.67
C PHE A 20 -11.00 6.83 -5.84
N GLN A 21 -11.96 7.73 -5.81
CA GLN A 21 -12.08 8.81 -6.78
C GLN A 21 -11.74 10.13 -6.13
N PHE A 22 -10.76 10.83 -6.69
CA PHE A 22 -10.30 12.12 -6.18
C PHE A 22 -9.66 12.95 -7.29
N ASP A 23 -9.62 14.26 -7.12
CA ASP A 23 -8.96 15.17 -8.05
C ASP A 23 -7.59 15.58 -7.54
N THR A 24 -6.68 15.79 -8.49
CA THR A 24 -5.36 16.38 -8.29
C THR A 24 -5.32 17.72 -9.03
N PHE A 25 -5.02 18.81 -8.32
CA PHE A 25 -5.05 20.17 -8.92
C PHE A 25 -3.71 20.57 -9.57
N ALA A 26 -2.64 19.83 -9.25
CA ALA A 26 -1.29 19.99 -9.76
C ALA A 26 -0.60 18.61 -9.73
N PRO A 27 0.57 18.44 -10.36
CA PRO A 27 1.35 17.22 -10.24
C PRO A 27 1.57 16.82 -8.77
N ALA A 28 1.31 15.56 -8.45
CA ALA A 28 1.37 15.03 -7.09
C ALA A 28 1.89 13.59 -7.07
N TYR A 29 2.64 13.24 -6.04
CA TYR A 29 3.00 11.85 -5.77
C TYR A 29 1.87 11.15 -5.04
N LEU A 30 1.47 9.99 -5.56
CA LEU A 30 0.50 9.13 -4.92
C LEU A 30 1.21 7.99 -4.19
N GLN A 31 0.71 7.67 -3.00
CA GLN A 31 1.18 6.56 -2.20
C GLN A 31 0.03 5.83 -1.52
N LEU A 32 0.19 4.51 -1.39
CA LEU A 32 -0.68 3.69 -0.56
C LEU A 32 0.12 3.27 0.68
N GLY A 33 -0.29 3.76 1.84
CA GLY A 33 0.22 3.30 3.12
C GLY A 33 -0.50 2.01 3.53
N LEU A 34 0.27 0.96 3.80
CA LEU A 34 -0.18 -0.30 4.39
C LEU A 34 0.16 -0.23 5.88
N LEU A 35 -0.87 -0.13 6.71
CA LEU A 35 -0.74 0.27 8.11
C LEU A 35 -0.44 -0.93 8.99
N ASP A 36 -1.31 -1.93 8.91
CA ASP A 36 -1.22 -3.18 9.66
C ASP A 36 -1.88 -4.32 8.87
N ALA A 37 -1.53 -5.54 9.23
CA ALA A 37 -2.22 -6.75 8.79
C ALA A 37 -2.37 -7.75 9.93
N GLU A 38 -3.52 -8.40 9.95
CA GLU A 38 -3.89 -9.42 10.92
C GLU A 38 -4.16 -10.75 10.22
N ILE A 39 -3.51 -11.81 10.71
CA ILE A 39 -3.75 -13.18 10.29
C ILE A 39 -4.63 -13.86 11.34
N TYR A 40 -5.77 -14.37 10.89
CA TYR A 40 -6.62 -15.26 11.67
C TYR A 40 -6.21 -16.70 11.35
N ARG A 41 -5.55 -17.38 12.28
CA ARG A 41 -5.11 -18.77 12.09
C ARG A 41 -6.24 -19.73 12.49
N GLY A 42 -6.66 -20.60 11.55
CA GLY A 42 -7.66 -21.63 11.81
C GLY A 42 -7.13 -22.79 12.66
N TRP A 43 -8.04 -23.72 13.00
CA TRP A 43 -7.70 -25.01 13.64
C TRP A 43 -6.91 -25.87 12.63
N GLY A 44 -5.60 -25.66 12.55
CA GLY A 44 -4.71 -26.33 11.58
C GLY A 44 -3.27 -25.81 11.53
N GLY A 45 -2.99 -24.63 12.10
CA GLY A 45 -1.65 -24.02 12.08
C GLY A 45 -1.42 -23.09 10.87
N ALA A 46 -0.31 -22.34 10.90
CA ALA A 46 0.06 -21.33 9.88
C ALA A 46 0.07 -21.93 8.47
N GLY A 47 -0.45 -21.23 7.46
CA GLY A 47 0.30 -20.17 6.77
C GLY A 47 0.37 -20.37 5.25
N ASP A 48 -0.12 -21.51 4.74
CA ASP A 48 -0.18 -21.77 3.30
C ASP A 48 -1.36 -21.04 2.68
N GLY A 49 -1.03 -20.04 1.89
CA GLY A 49 -1.98 -19.24 1.16
C GLY A 49 -1.27 -18.33 0.18
N GLN A 50 -1.92 -18.11 -0.95
CA GLN A 50 -1.45 -17.16 -1.94
C GLN A 50 -2.14 -15.83 -1.72
N PHE A 51 -1.37 -14.77 -1.84
CA PHE A 51 -1.88 -13.41 -1.76
C PHE A 51 -1.46 -12.63 -2.99
N GLU A 52 -2.35 -11.78 -3.49
CA GLU A 52 -2.10 -10.87 -4.60
C GLU A 52 -2.64 -9.49 -4.26
N LEU A 53 -1.83 -8.45 -4.50
CA LEU A 53 -2.22 -7.06 -4.45
C LEU A 53 -2.00 -6.43 -5.82
N THR A 54 -3.04 -5.86 -6.39
CA THR A 54 -2.97 -5.03 -7.58
C THR A 54 -3.54 -3.65 -7.30
N ILE A 55 -2.89 -2.63 -7.86
CA ILE A 55 -3.29 -1.24 -7.77
C ILE A 55 -3.26 -0.68 -9.18
N SER A 56 -4.38 -0.13 -9.63
CA SER A 56 -4.49 0.50 -10.94
C SER A 56 -5.13 1.87 -10.84
N ASN A 57 -4.85 2.73 -11.82
CA ASN A 57 -5.50 4.02 -11.99
C ASN A 57 -6.05 4.14 -13.41
N HIS A 58 -7.34 4.42 -13.55
CA HIS A 58 -8.04 4.41 -14.85
C HIS A 58 -7.82 3.09 -15.62
N GLY A 59 -7.76 1.97 -14.90
CA GLY A 59 -7.47 0.65 -15.46
C GLY A 59 -6.00 0.38 -15.83
N THR A 60 -5.10 1.36 -15.70
CA THR A 60 -3.65 1.16 -15.92
C THR A 60 -3.01 0.64 -14.64
N GLU A 61 -2.36 -0.52 -14.69
CA GLU A 61 -1.66 -1.09 -13.54
C GLU A 61 -0.48 -0.20 -13.12
N LEU A 62 -0.44 0.14 -11.83
CA LEU A 62 0.61 0.93 -11.19
C LEU A 62 1.49 0.07 -10.30
N PHE A 63 0.92 -0.99 -9.72
CA PHE A 63 1.61 -1.90 -8.84
C PHE A 63 0.92 -3.26 -8.85
N ALA A 64 1.72 -4.32 -8.94
CA ALA A 64 1.28 -5.69 -8.71
C ALA A 64 2.32 -6.42 -7.86
N ARG A 65 1.85 -7.21 -6.90
CA ARG A 65 2.70 -8.09 -6.10
C ARG A 65 1.94 -9.31 -5.62
N SER A 66 2.55 -10.48 -5.79
CA SER A 66 2.09 -11.73 -5.22
C SER A 66 3.01 -12.23 -4.10
N PHE A 67 2.44 -13.05 -3.22
CA PHE A 67 3.14 -13.69 -2.11
C PHE A 67 2.64 -15.12 -1.99
N ASP A 68 3.57 -16.06 -1.79
CA ASP A 68 3.27 -17.49 -1.65
C ASP A 68 3.16 -17.93 -0.18
N SER A 69 3.18 -16.98 0.76
CA SER A 69 2.95 -17.24 2.18
C SER A 69 2.26 -16.08 2.88
N LEU A 70 1.39 -16.41 3.85
CA LEU A 70 0.69 -15.40 4.64
C LEU A 70 1.62 -14.58 5.53
N ASP A 71 2.70 -15.19 6.04
CA ASP A 71 3.67 -14.49 6.87
C ASP A 71 4.45 -13.43 6.06
N ALA A 72 4.83 -13.74 4.80
CA ALA A 72 5.46 -12.75 3.91
C ALA A 72 4.50 -11.63 3.53
N ALA A 73 3.22 -11.96 3.28
CA ALA A 73 2.19 -10.96 3.05
C ALA A 73 2.03 -10.06 4.31
N GLN A 74 1.88 -10.62 5.50
CA GLN A 74 1.72 -9.83 6.73
C GLN A 74 2.90 -8.89 6.96
N ALA A 75 4.14 -9.36 6.75
CA ALA A 75 5.33 -8.54 6.87
C ALA A 75 5.33 -7.35 5.90
N PHE A 76 4.82 -7.55 4.67
CA PHE A 76 4.71 -6.47 3.69
C PHE A 76 3.60 -5.46 4.03
N PHE A 77 2.47 -5.90 4.58
CA PHE A 77 1.35 -5.00 4.88
C PHE A 77 1.48 -4.27 6.21
N SER A 78 2.47 -4.63 7.04
CA SER A 78 2.68 -4.03 8.36
C SER A 78 3.69 -2.89 8.29
N GLY A 79 3.21 -1.66 8.09
CA GLY A 79 4.02 -0.44 8.15
C GLY A 79 4.82 -0.13 6.88
N TYR A 80 4.34 -0.56 5.71
CA TYR A 80 4.99 -0.29 4.43
C TYR A 80 4.24 0.77 3.63
N ALA A 81 4.94 1.54 2.80
CA ALA A 81 4.33 2.49 1.89
C ALA A 81 4.69 2.14 0.44
N VAL A 82 3.66 1.87 -0.37
CA VAL A 82 3.79 1.66 -1.81
C VAL A 82 3.77 3.01 -2.51
N LYS A 83 4.87 3.36 -3.17
CA LYS A 83 4.96 4.55 -4.01
C LYS A 83 4.36 4.22 -5.37
N LEU A 84 3.30 4.92 -5.76
CA LEU A 84 2.58 4.69 -7.01
C LEU A 84 3.07 5.60 -8.15
N GLY A 85 3.93 6.57 -7.83
CA GLY A 85 4.54 7.48 -8.79
C GLY A 85 3.92 8.88 -8.78
N GLU A 86 4.32 9.69 -9.75
CA GLU A 86 3.82 11.04 -9.97
C GLU A 86 2.62 10.99 -10.92
N PHE A 87 1.56 11.69 -10.54
CA PHE A 87 0.34 11.85 -11.34
C PHE A 87 0.17 13.32 -11.68
N GLY A 88 -0.23 13.59 -12.91
CA GLY A 88 -0.59 14.95 -13.34
C GLY A 88 -1.90 15.42 -12.73
N ALA A 89 -2.24 16.69 -12.97
CA ALA A 89 -3.53 17.23 -12.57
C ALA A 89 -4.70 16.53 -13.30
N GLY A 90 -5.82 16.39 -12.62
CA GLY A 90 -7.05 15.79 -13.14
C GLY A 90 -7.71 14.81 -12.18
N SER A 91 -8.77 14.18 -12.66
CA SER A 91 -9.48 13.14 -11.93
C SER A 91 -8.66 11.86 -11.90
N GLN A 92 -8.56 11.25 -10.73
CA GLN A 92 -7.89 9.99 -10.46
C GLN A 92 -8.93 8.96 -10.04
N ASP A 93 -8.81 7.75 -10.58
CA ASP A 93 -9.71 6.63 -10.30
C ASP A 93 -8.87 5.42 -9.88
N LEU A 94 -8.51 5.39 -8.60
CA LEU A 94 -7.62 4.37 -8.06
C LEU A 94 -8.42 3.15 -7.62
N LEU A 95 -8.10 1.99 -8.21
CA LEU A 95 -8.65 0.70 -7.81
C LEU A 95 -7.57 -0.11 -7.09
N VAL A 96 -7.83 -0.43 -5.82
CA VAL A 96 -7.02 -1.36 -5.02
C VAL A 96 -7.75 -2.69 -5.00
N THR A 97 -7.12 -3.75 -5.48
CA THR A 97 -7.68 -5.12 -5.46
C THR A 97 -6.72 -6.05 -4.73
N ALA A 98 -7.28 -6.85 -3.83
CA ALA A 98 -6.55 -7.81 -3.03
C ALA A 98 -7.24 -9.17 -3.13
N GLY A 99 -6.47 -10.20 -3.49
CA GLY A 99 -6.91 -11.58 -3.61
C GLY A 99 -6.20 -12.48 -2.61
N PHE A 100 -6.96 -13.35 -1.95
CA PHE A 100 -6.45 -14.31 -0.96
C PHE A 100 -6.91 -15.70 -1.33
N THR A 101 -6.00 -16.66 -1.41
CA THR A 101 -6.33 -18.09 -1.45
C THR A 101 -5.88 -18.70 -0.13
N LEU A 102 -6.85 -19.14 0.68
CA LEU A 102 -6.64 -19.57 2.07
C LEU A 102 -7.11 -21.01 2.26
N HIS A 103 -6.42 -21.75 3.13
CA HIS A 103 -6.79 -23.12 3.50
C HIS A 103 -7.50 -23.15 4.86
N GLY A 104 -8.46 -24.06 5.03
CA GLY A 104 -9.19 -24.21 6.30
C GLY A 104 -9.95 -22.94 6.71
N GLY A 105 -10.08 -22.72 8.03
CA GLY A 105 -10.73 -21.54 8.61
C GLY A 105 -9.80 -20.33 8.80
N ALA A 106 -8.75 -20.21 7.99
CA ALA A 106 -7.82 -19.09 8.06
C ALA A 106 -8.43 -17.82 7.44
N GLY A 107 -7.95 -16.65 7.88
CA GLY A 107 -8.38 -15.34 7.40
C GLY A 107 -7.22 -14.35 7.36
N PHE A 108 -7.32 -13.34 6.51
CA PHE A 108 -6.37 -12.23 6.44
C PHE A 108 -7.13 -10.91 6.28
N ALA A 109 -6.75 -9.92 7.09
CA ALA A 109 -7.27 -8.56 7.00
C ALA A 109 -6.11 -7.56 7.06
N PHE A 110 -6.25 -6.42 6.40
CA PHE A 110 -5.26 -5.35 6.46
C PHE A 110 -5.92 -3.98 6.40
N ARG A 111 -5.26 -2.98 6.98
CA ARG A 111 -5.69 -1.58 6.89
C ARG A 111 -4.74 -0.80 6.01
N TYR A 112 -5.30 0.13 5.26
CA TYR A 112 -4.54 0.95 4.32
C TYR A 112 -5.08 2.37 4.28
N ALA A 113 -4.26 3.29 3.78
CA ALA A 113 -4.59 4.70 3.59
C ALA A 113 -3.98 5.21 2.29
N VAL A 114 -4.75 6.01 1.54
CA VAL A 114 -4.27 6.68 0.34
C VAL A 114 -3.77 8.07 0.72
N GLY A 115 -2.55 8.42 0.27
CA GLY A 115 -1.95 9.72 0.50
C GLY A 115 -1.56 10.39 -0.82
N VAL A 116 -1.88 11.67 -0.94
CA VAL A 116 -1.48 12.53 -2.06
C VAL A 116 -0.53 13.59 -1.54
N SER A 117 0.68 13.66 -2.08
CA SER A 117 1.68 14.68 -1.73
C SER A 117 1.90 15.62 -2.92
N PRO A 118 1.71 16.93 -2.77
CA PRO A 118 2.01 17.88 -3.85
C PRO A 118 3.47 17.81 -4.26
N VAL A 119 3.75 17.97 -5.56
CA VAL A 119 5.11 18.24 -6.04
C VAL A 119 5.35 19.75 -5.92
N PRO A 120 6.37 20.20 -5.15
CA PRO A 120 6.66 21.62 -5.07
C PRO A 120 7.05 22.18 -6.42
N GLU A 121 6.42 23.28 -6.81
CA GLU A 121 6.73 23.97 -8.06
C GLU A 121 8.20 24.43 -8.09
N PRO A 122 8.83 24.56 -9.29
CA PRO A 122 10.22 25.00 -9.42
C PRO A 122 10.55 26.29 -8.67
N GLN A 123 9.61 27.24 -8.62
CA GLN A 123 9.77 28.49 -7.87
C GLN A 123 9.88 28.28 -6.36
N THR A 124 9.21 27.26 -5.80
CA THR A 124 9.31 26.91 -4.38
C THR A 124 10.72 26.45 -4.05
N TRP A 125 11.33 25.65 -4.93
CA TRP A 125 12.74 25.23 -4.79
C TRP A 125 13.69 26.42 -4.84
N MET A 126 13.47 27.37 -5.77
CA MET A 126 14.26 28.59 -5.84
C MET A 126 14.14 29.42 -4.57
N LEU A 127 12.93 29.61 -4.03
CA LEU A 127 12.71 30.34 -2.78
C LEU A 127 13.37 29.64 -1.59
N MET A 128 13.33 28.31 -1.51
CA MET A 128 14.03 27.55 -0.47
C MET A 128 15.55 27.72 -0.56
N LEU A 129 16.12 27.66 -1.76
CA LEU A 129 17.55 27.89 -1.98
C LEU A 129 17.96 29.33 -1.63
N LEU A 130 17.19 30.31 -2.07
CA LEU A 130 17.44 31.73 -1.78
C LEU A 130 17.33 32.02 -0.27
N GLY A 131 16.27 31.54 0.38
CA GLY A 131 16.05 31.69 1.82
C GLY A 131 17.15 31.02 2.63
N GLY A 132 17.56 29.80 2.25
CA GLY A 132 18.69 29.11 2.87
C GLY A 132 19.99 29.89 2.75
N THR A 133 20.28 30.44 1.57
CA THR A 133 21.48 31.26 1.31
C THR A 133 21.49 32.53 2.17
N LEU A 134 20.36 33.22 2.28
CA LEU A 134 20.20 34.41 3.14
C LEU A 134 20.45 34.10 4.62
N LEU A 135 19.93 32.97 5.13
CA LEU A 135 20.15 32.55 6.51
C LEU A 135 21.63 32.22 6.78
N MET A 136 22.32 31.58 5.83
CA MET A 136 23.75 31.30 5.93
C MET A 136 24.58 32.59 5.93
N LEU A 137 24.28 33.53 5.05
CA LEU A 137 24.95 34.84 5.00
C LEU A 137 24.73 35.64 6.29
N ARG A 138 23.55 35.55 6.90
CA ARG A 138 23.21 36.23 8.17
C ARG A 138 23.90 35.62 9.39
N ARG A 139 24.21 34.31 9.36
CA ARG A 139 24.91 33.60 10.45
C ARG A 139 26.42 33.74 10.40
N ARG A 140 26.98 34.42 9.38
CA ARG A 140 28.42 34.68 9.33
C ARG A 140 28.78 35.62 10.49
N PRO A 141 29.64 35.22 11.45
CA PRO A 141 30.04 36.09 12.54
C PRO A 141 30.69 37.32 11.93
N ARG A 142 30.25 38.52 12.34
CA ARG A 142 30.98 39.76 12.06
C ARG A 142 32.31 39.66 12.81
N GLY A 143 33.34 39.22 12.11
CA GLY A 143 34.74 39.33 12.57
C GLY A 143 35.19 40.78 12.49
#